data_AF-A0A1E3H516-F1
#
_entry.id   AF-A0A1E3H516-F1
#
_cell.length_a   1.000
_cell.length_b   1.000
_cell.length_c   1.000
_cell.angle_alpha   90.00
_cell.angle_beta   90.00
_cell.angle_gamma   90.00
#
_symmetry.space_group_name_H-M   'P 1'
#
loop_
_entity.id
_entity.type
_entity.pdbx_description
1 polymer ?
#
loop_
_entity_poly.entity_id
_entity_poly.type
_entity_poly.pdbx_seq_one_letter_code
_entity_poly.pdbx_strand_id
1 'polypeptide(L)'
;MTVTVRFAPSPTGHIHIGNARTALFNWLFSRAKGGRFVLRYDDTDRERSRPEFAEAIAEDLTWLGIRPDDVIRQSERLDRYEAAKATLVAEGLLYPCYESADELDLKRRRQRLRNLPPVYDRAALALSDDDKARLEAEGRRPHWRFKLPGDATSRDPDDARHVRWTDLCKGPMVVDLASLSDPVLVREDGSFLYTLPSIVDDIDMGVTHVIRGEDHVTNTGVQIAIFRALGGTVPGFGHHNLLTDALGEGLSKRKGALSIRSLRAEGIEPQAVAALAVRLGTSEPAEPVRDIDDLATSFDLAATSRSAAKFDEADLRALTPGSSATCRSKRQGRGWRRSAYRRGRRSGRRCRAISNVFPILPTGGVSSPARPSGSRPSTTRRFLPVRPNCSRTIRSTAAPGGRGRKRWRKTAGARARPCSCRCASRSRAVFTAPNSRACCRSWAGRKFSPVWRRRQADIRFPVPAAADRGGDVGQRRHARCRQG
;
A
#
# COMPACT_ATOMS: atom_id res chain seq x y z
N MET A 1 -18.07 14.46 -15.75
CA MET A 1 -17.58 13.06 -15.78
C MET A 1 -18.10 12.35 -14.55
N THR A 2 -18.59 11.11 -14.70
CA THR A 2 -18.98 10.26 -13.57
C THR A 2 -17.72 9.76 -12.86
N VAL A 3 -17.69 9.81 -11.53
CA VAL A 3 -16.57 9.26 -10.75
C VAL A 3 -16.50 7.75 -11.00
N THR A 4 -15.37 7.25 -11.49
CA THR A 4 -15.01 5.82 -11.45
C THR A 4 -13.79 5.64 -10.55
N VAL A 5 -13.86 4.64 -9.66
CA VAL A 5 -12.85 4.21 -8.70
C VAL A 5 -12.74 2.67 -8.73
N ARG A 6 -11.66 2.11 -8.19
CA ARG A 6 -11.46 0.65 -8.18
C ARG A 6 -10.63 0.13 -7.02
N PHE A 7 -11.05 -1.01 -6.47
CA PHE A 7 -10.23 -1.85 -5.60
C PHE A 7 -9.55 -2.94 -6.43
N ALA A 8 -8.22 -3.02 -6.34
CA ALA A 8 -7.39 -3.88 -7.20
C ALA A 8 -6.55 -4.90 -6.38
N PRO A 9 -7.16 -5.93 -5.76
CA PRO A 9 -6.44 -6.94 -4.99
C PRO A 9 -5.87 -8.06 -5.87
N SER A 10 -4.58 -8.39 -5.68
CA SER A 10 -4.01 -9.65 -6.18
C SER A 10 -4.47 -10.83 -5.29
N PRO A 11 -5.15 -11.86 -5.82
CA PRO A 11 -5.74 -12.95 -5.04
C PRO A 11 -4.69 -13.97 -4.57
N THR A 12 -3.81 -13.52 -3.67
CA THR A 12 -2.61 -14.21 -3.17
C THR A 12 -2.70 -14.59 -1.68
N GLY A 13 -3.89 -14.44 -1.09
CA GLY A 13 -4.20 -14.68 0.31
C GLY A 13 -5.47 -13.93 0.73
N HIS A 14 -6.03 -14.27 1.90
CA HIS A 14 -7.17 -13.54 2.47
C HIS A 14 -6.84 -12.07 2.74
N ILE A 15 -7.83 -11.19 2.60
CA ILE A 15 -7.69 -9.77 2.91
C ILE A 15 -7.75 -9.53 4.43
N HIS A 16 -7.00 -8.52 4.88
CA HIS A 16 -7.00 -8.02 6.25
C HIS A 16 -7.58 -6.61 6.30
N ILE A 17 -7.90 -6.11 7.50
CA ILE A 17 -8.55 -4.80 7.70
C ILE A 17 -7.85 -3.65 6.95
N GLY A 18 -6.52 -3.67 6.82
CA GLY A 18 -5.76 -2.69 6.02
C GLY A 18 -6.09 -2.68 4.52
N ASN A 19 -6.35 -3.85 3.91
CA ASN A 19 -6.75 -3.93 2.49
C ASN A 19 -8.25 -3.64 2.33
N ALA A 20 -9.07 -4.13 3.28
CA ALA A 20 -10.49 -3.81 3.33
C ALA A 20 -10.73 -2.31 3.48
N ARG A 21 -9.89 -1.58 4.24
CA ARG A 21 -9.91 -0.11 4.33
C ARG A 21 -9.76 0.55 2.96
N THR A 22 -8.87 0.06 2.11
CA THR A 22 -8.74 0.55 0.72
C THR A 22 -10.03 0.32 -0.08
N ALA A 23 -10.65 -0.86 0.06
CA ALA A 23 -11.93 -1.16 -0.60
C ALA A 23 -13.07 -0.25 -0.10
N LEU A 24 -13.21 -0.10 1.21
CA LEU A 24 -14.16 0.78 1.89
C LEU A 24 -13.99 2.24 1.45
N PHE A 25 -12.76 2.75 1.40
CA PHE A 25 -12.46 4.11 0.96
C PHE A 25 -12.87 4.36 -0.50
N ASN A 26 -12.59 3.41 -1.40
CA ASN A 26 -13.02 3.53 -2.80
C ASN A 26 -14.54 3.42 -2.93
N TRP A 27 -15.18 2.44 -2.28
CA TRP A 27 -16.64 2.25 -2.35
C TRP A 27 -17.40 3.44 -1.76
N LEU A 28 -17.06 3.90 -0.55
CA LEU A 28 -17.72 5.07 0.05
C LEU A 28 -17.51 6.35 -0.78
N PHE A 29 -16.34 6.51 -1.43
CA PHE A 29 -16.12 7.62 -2.36
C PHE A 29 -17.01 7.54 -3.61
N SER A 30 -17.28 6.35 -4.15
CA SER A 30 -18.23 6.20 -5.26
C SER A 30 -19.65 6.53 -4.80
N ARG A 31 -20.11 5.93 -3.68
CA ARG A 31 -21.44 6.17 -3.09
C ARG A 31 -21.67 7.66 -2.82
N ALA A 32 -20.73 8.34 -2.16
CA ALA A 32 -20.79 9.76 -1.83
C ALA A 32 -20.74 10.72 -3.05
N LYS A 33 -20.48 10.22 -4.26
CA LYS A 33 -20.41 11.00 -5.51
C LYS A 33 -21.34 10.51 -6.62
N GLY A 34 -22.20 9.52 -6.36
CA GLY A 34 -23.02 8.88 -7.41
C GLY A 34 -22.17 8.22 -8.51
N GLY A 35 -20.99 7.73 -8.12
CA GLY A 35 -19.99 7.11 -9.00
C GLY A 35 -20.04 5.58 -9.02
N ARG A 36 -19.13 5.01 -9.81
CA ARG A 36 -18.95 3.59 -10.09
C ARG A 36 -17.72 3.03 -9.38
N PHE A 37 -17.84 1.83 -8.81
CA PHE A 37 -16.79 1.10 -8.11
C PHE A 37 -16.51 -0.26 -8.77
N VAL A 38 -15.30 -0.40 -9.31
CA VAL A 38 -14.84 -1.62 -10.00
C VAL A 38 -14.03 -2.50 -9.03
N LEU A 39 -14.26 -3.82 -9.07
CA LEU A 39 -13.38 -4.83 -8.47
C LEU A 39 -12.48 -5.44 -9.54
N ARG A 40 -11.17 -5.21 -9.47
CA ARG A 40 -10.21 -5.78 -10.41
C ARG A 40 -9.30 -6.79 -9.73
N TYR A 41 -9.31 -8.04 -10.18
CA TYR A 41 -8.37 -9.05 -9.71
C TYR A 41 -7.03 -8.90 -10.43
N ASP A 42 -6.02 -8.40 -9.72
CA ASP A 42 -4.66 -8.25 -10.24
C ASP A 42 -3.94 -9.61 -10.18
N ASP A 43 -4.40 -10.56 -11.01
CA ASP A 43 -4.11 -12.00 -11.00
C ASP A 43 -3.15 -12.47 -12.11
N THR A 44 -2.34 -11.55 -12.65
CA THR A 44 -1.27 -11.84 -13.64
C THR A 44 -0.18 -12.78 -13.12
N ASP A 45 0.04 -12.83 -11.81
CA ASP A 45 1.00 -13.71 -11.15
C ASP A 45 0.42 -15.11 -10.93
N ARG A 46 0.59 -16.00 -11.91
CA ARG A 46 -0.03 -17.34 -11.92
C ARG A 46 0.52 -18.31 -10.85
N GLU A 47 1.69 -18.05 -10.27
CA GLU A 47 2.24 -18.89 -9.21
C GLU A 47 1.56 -18.63 -7.85
N ARG A 48 1.27 -17.36 -7.56
CA ARG A 48 0.76 -16.92 -6.25
C ARG A 48 -0.75 -16.66 -6.26
N SER A 49 -1.34 -16.37 -7.42
CA SER A 49 -2.78 -16.12 -7.56
C SER A 49 -3.58 -17.41 -7.56
N ARG A 50 -4.68 -17.47 -6.79
CA ARG A 50 -5.54 -18.66 -6.69
C ARG A 50 -7.03 -18.32 -6.71
N PRO A 51 -7.88 -19.17 -7.33
CA PRO A 51 -9.35 -19.00 -7.29
C PRO A 51 -9.90 -18.92 -5.87
N GLU A 52 -9.41 -19.76 -4.96
CA GLU A 52 -9.83 -19.81 -3.54
C GLU A 52 -9.66 -18.47 -2.79
N PHE A 53 -8.73 -17.62 -3.21
CA PHE A 53 -8.54 -16.29 -2.64
C PHE A 53 -9.35 -15.22 -3.39
N ALA A 54 -9.61 -15.39 -4.69
CA ALA A 54 -10.51 -14.50 -5.44
C ALA A 54 -11.95 -14.61 -4.93
N GLU A 55 -12.41 -15.85 -4.69
CA GLU A 55 -13.70 -16.18 -4.07
C GLU A 55 -13.79 -15.62 -2.65
N ALA A 56 -12.79 -15.87 -1.79
CA ALA A 56 -12.76 -15.32 -0.44
C ALA A 56 -12.75 -13.78 -0.40
N ILE A 57 -12.11 -13.12 -1.37
CA ILE A 57 -12.19 -11.65 -1.53
C ILE A 57 -13.63 -11.21 -1.83
N ALA A 58 -14.34 -11.89 -2.75
CA ALA A 58 -15.74 -11.55 -3.05
C ALA A 58 -16.66 -11.80 -1.84
N GLU A 59 -16.44 -12.89 -1.10
CA GLU A 59 -17.18 -13.23 0.12
C GLU A 59 -16.94 -12.21 1.25
N ASP A 60 -15.68 -11.81 1.49
CA ASP A 60 -15.30 -10.83 2.49
C ASP A 60 -15.80 -9.41 2.14
N LEU A 61 -15.78 -9.01 0.87
CA LEU A 61 -16.36 -7.74 0.40
C LEU A 61 -17.89 -7.72 0.54
N THR A 62 -18.57 -8.78 0.10
CA THR A 62 -20.03 -8.93 0.22
C THR A 62 -20.47 -8.89 1.68
N TRP A 63 -19.70 -9.53 2.57
CA TRP A 63 -19.95 -9.50 4.02
C TRP A 63 -19.78 -8.10 4.63
N LEU A 64 -18.81 -7.30 4.14
CA LEU A 64 -18.68 -5.88 4.49
C LEU A 64 -19.78 -4.99 3.89
N GLY A 65 -20.72 -5.53 3.11
CA GLY A 65 -21.76 -4.77 2.41
C GLY A 65 -21.30 -4.12 1.11
N ILE A 66 -20.02 -4.26 0.74
CA ILE A 66 -19.44 -3.69 -0.48
C ILE A 66 -19.96 -4.46 -1.69
N ARG A 67 -20.59 -3.74 -2.63
CA ARG A 67 -21.04 -4.27 -3.92
C ARG A 67 -20.27 -3.58 -5.05
N PRO A 68 -19.48 -4.31 -5.85
CA PRO A 68 -18.93 -3.81 -7.11
C PRO A 68 -20.03 -3.61 -8.15
N ASP A 69 -19.89 -2.57 -8.98
CA ASP A 69 -20.70 -2.38 -10.19
C ASP A 69 -20.15 -3.21 -11.36
N ASP A 70 -18.82 -3.30 -11.45
CA ASP A 70 -18.07 -4.10 -12.43
C ASP A 70 -17.09 -5.05 -11.71
N VAL A 71 -16.86 -6.24 -12.28
CA VAL A 71 -15.84 -7.20 -11.83
C VAL A 71 -14.98 -7.65 -13.01
N ILE A 72 -13.66 -7.52 -12.92
CA ILE A 72 -12.73 -7.73 -14.05
C ILE A 72 -11.48 -8.49 -13.57
N ARG A 73 -10.87 -9.32 -14.44
CA ARG A 73 -9.60 -10.03 -14.18
C ARG A 73 -8.49 -9.52 -15.12
N GLN A 74 -7.25 -9.45 -14.63
CA GLN A 74 -6.11 -9.10 -15.49
C GLN A 74 -5.62 -10.28 -16.35
N SER A 75 -5.79 -11.51 -15.87
CA SER A 75 -5.46 -12.74 -16.60
C SER A 75 -6.23 -12.91 -17.92
N GLU A 76 -7.35 -12.21 -18.09
CA GLU A 76 -8.21 -12.19 -19.28
C GLU A 76 -7.86 -11.06 -20.28
N ARG A 77 -6.90 -10.19 -19.95
CA ARG A 77 -6.65 -8.89 -20.63
C ARG A 77 -5.22 -8.71 -21.14
N LEU A 78 -4.51 -9.82 -21.36
CA LEU A 78 -3.10 -9.84 -21.77
C LEU A 78 -2.87 -9.21 -23.16
N ASP A 79 -3.88 -9.23 -24.03
CA ASP A 79 -3.92 -8.54 -25.33
C ASP A 79 -3.64 -7.04 -25.19
N ARG A 80 -4.27 -6.40 -24.19
CA ARG A 80 -4.14 -4.96 -23.92
C ARG A 80 -2.72 -4.60 -23.48
N TYR A 81 -2.11 -5.48 -22.70
CA TYR A 81 -0.78 -5.25 -22.15
C TYR A 81 0.32 -5.45 -23.21
N GLU A 82 0.16 -6.43 -24.11
CA GLU A 82 1.01 -6.59 -25.30
C GLU A 82 0.85 -5.43 -26.29
N ALA A 83 -0.37 -4.94 -26.52
CA ALA A 83 -0.60 -3.75 -27.35
C ALA A 83 0.06 -2.49 -26.78
N ALA A 84 -0.12 -2.21 -25.48
CA ALA A 84 0.50 -1.07 -24.82
C ALA A 84 2.04 -1.16 -24.78
N LYS A 85 2.58 -2.37 -24.58
CA LYS A 85 4.02 -2.68 -24.71
C LYS A 85 4.51 -2.37 -26.13
N ALA A 86 3.81 -2.78 -27.18
CA ALA A 86 4.18 -2.49 -28.56
C ALA A 86 4.24 -0.98 -28.85
N THR A 87 3.26 -0.20 -28.38
CA THR A 87 3.28 1.27 -28.47
C THR A 87 4.54 1.85 -27.80
N LEU A 88 4.82 1.48 -26.56
CA LEU A 88 5.97 2.02 -25.82
C LEU A 88 7.32 1.61 -26.43
N VAL A 89 7.41 0.44 -27.09
CA VAL A 89 8.60 0.04 -27.86
C VAL A 89 8.75 0.89 -29.13
N ALA A 90 7.67 1.11 -29.87
CA ALA A 90 7.68 1.94 -31.08
C ALA A 90 8.06 3.40 -30.80
N GLU A 91 7.70 3.93 -29.63
CA GLU A 91 8.08 5.26 -29.14
C GLU A 91 9.51 5.33 -28.56
N GLY A 92 10.23 4.20 -28.46
CA GLY A 92 11.55 4.13 -27.84
C GLY A 92 11.55 4.40 -26.32
N LEU A 93 10.39 4.28 -25.68
CA LEU A 93 10.18 4.46 -24.24
C LEU A 93 10.28 3.15 -23.46
N LEU A 94 10.07 2.00 -24.10
CA LEU A 94 10.35 0.68 -23.54
C LEU A 94 11.53 0.04 -24.27
N TYR A 95 12.57 -0.35 -23.54
CA TYR A 95 13.81 -0.91 -24.09
C TYR A 95 14.17 -2.28 -23.49
N PRO A 96 14.75 -3.20 -24.29
CA PRO A 96 15.20 -4.50 -23.81
C PRO A 96 16.46 -4.37 -22.96
N CYS A 97 16.59 -5.22 -21.96
CA CYS A 97 17.73 -5.30 -21.05
C CYS A 97 18.08 -6.77 -20.83
N TYR A 98 19.38 -7.09 -20.81
CA TYR A 98 19.87 -8.47 -20.82
C TYR A 98 20.69 -8.84 -19.57
N GLU A 99 20.76 -7.95 -18.57
CA GLU A 99 21.53 -8.22 -17.36
C GLU A 99 20.80 -9.18 -16.42
N SER A 100 21.49 -10.23 -15.99
CA SER A 100 20.95 -11.23 -15.07
C SER A 100 20.67 -10.65 -13.68
N ALA A 101 19.87 -11.37 -12.89
CA ALA A 101 19.59 -11.00 -11.50
C ALA A 101 20.88 -10.81 -10.67
N ASP A 102 21.89 -11.67 -10.87
CA ASP A 102 23.19 -11.60 -10.20
C ASP A 102 24.07 -10.44 -10.67
N GLU A 103 24.06 -10.14 -11.98
CA GLU A 103 24.75 -8.97 -12.56
C GLU A 103 24.15 -7.67 -11.98
N LEU A 104 22.82 -7.57 -11.91
CA LEU A 104 22.10 -6.47 -11.28
C LEU A 104 22.35 -6.38 -9.78
N ASP A 105 22.43 -7.51 -9.06
CA ASP A 105 22.76 -7.51 -7.64
C ASP A 105 24.22 -7.14 -7.37
N LEU A 106 25.16 -7.52 -8.24
CA LEU A 106 26.55 -7.07 -8.17
C LEU A 106 26.65 -5.55 -8.42
N LYS A 107 25.92 -5.00 -9.41
CA LYS A 107 25.79 -3.54 -9.63
C LYS A 107 25.27 -2.84 -8.36
N ARG A 108 24.15 -3.30 -7.80
CA ARG A 108 23.54 -2.74 -6.58
C ARG A 108 24.45 -2.84 -5.35
N ARG A 109 25.17 -3.95 -5.17
CA ARG A 109 26.18 -4.12 -4.10
C ARG A 109 27.34 -3.14 -4.27
N ARG A 110 27.87 -2.98 -5.49
CA ARG A 110 28.97 -2.05 -5.83
C ARG A 110 28.59 -0.58 -5.58
N GLN A 111 27.36 -0.17 -5.87
CA GLN A 111 26.87 1.19 -5.61
C GLN A 111 26.78 1.46 -4.09
N ARG A 112 26.16 0.56 -3.33
CA ARG A 112 26.05 0.66 -1.85
C ARG A 112 27.41 0.76 -1.17
N LEU A 113 28.39 -0.05 -1.60
CA LEU A 113 29.77 0.01 -1.08
C LEU A 113 30.49 1.34 -1.36
N ARG A 114 30.00 2.14 -2.32
CA ARG A 114 30.50 3.50 -2.63
C ARG A 114 29.63 4.60 -2.03
N ASN A 115 28.66 4.26 -1.18
CA ASN A 115 27.60 5.16 -0.67
C ASN A 115 26.79 5.88 -1.76
N LEU A 116 26.71 5.29 -2.96
CA LEU A 116 25.90 5.79 -4.06
C LEU A 116 24.48 5.21 -3.98
N PRO A 117 23.44 5.96 -4.39
CA PRO A 117 22.09 5.42 -4.45
C PRO A 117 22.03 4.27 -5.48
N PRO A 118 21.32 3.16 -5.18
CA PRO A 118 21.33 1.95 -6.01
C PRO A 118 20.37 2.07 -7.22
N VAL A 119 20.58 3.10 -8.03
CA VAL A 119 19.79 3.41 -9.24
C VAL A 119 20.30 2.59 -10.42
N TYR A 120 19.41 2.09 -11.28
CA TYR A 120 19.80 1.39 -12.51
C TYR A 120 20.66 2.30 -13.41
N ASP A 121 21.77 1.78 -13.93
CA ASP A 121 22.81 2.55 -14.63
C ASP A 121 22.52 2.78 -16.12
N ARG A 122 21.33 2.41 -16.60
CA ARG A 122 20.87 2.55 -18.00
C ARG A 122 21.80 1.88 -19.03
N ALA A 123 22.67 0.95 -18.61
CA ALA A 123 23.70 0.35 -19.47
C ALA A 123 23.15 -0.29 -20.74
N ALA A 124 21.95 -0.89 -20.69
CA ALA A 124 21.31 -1.51 -21.86
C ALA A 124 20.93 -0.51 -22.97
N LEU A 125 20.83 0.80 -22.70
CA LEU A 125 20.62 1.83 -23.73
C LEU A 125 21.84 2.03 -24.64
N ALA A 126 23.01 1.51 -24.27
CA ALA A 126 24.24 1.58 -25.08
C ALA A 126 24.49 0.32 -25.93
N LEU A 127 23.59 -0.68 -25.89
CA LEU A 127 23.74 -1.91 -26.68
C LEU A 127 23.43 -1.66 -28.16
N SER A 128 24.37 -2.06 -29.03
CA SER A 128 24.14 -2.15 -30.47
C SER A 128 23.10 -3.23 -30.80
N ASP A 129 22.59 -3.24 -32.03
CA ASP A 129 21.70 -4.33 -32.46
C ASP A 129 22.45 -5.66 -32.63
N ASP A 130 23.74 -5.60 -33.00
CA ASP A 130 24.64 -6.76 -33.01
C ASP A 130 24.85 -7.34 -31.60
N ASP A 131 24.99 -6.49 -30.58
CA ASP A 131 25.07 -6.94 -29.18
C ASP A 131 23.79 -7.63 -28.73
N LYS A 132 22.62 -7.10 -29.10
CA LYS A 132 21.31 -7.71 -28.77
C LYS A 132 21.21 -9.08 -29.43
N ALA A 133 21.44 -9.16 -30.73
CA ALA A 133 21.40 -10.41 -31.49
C ALA A 133 22.39 -11.45 -30.95
N ARG A 134 23.60 -11.04 -30.55
CA ARG A 134 24.58 -11.92 -29.89
C ARG A 134 24.08 -12.43 -28.54
N LEU A 135 23.54 -11.56 -27.69
CA LEU A 135 23.02 -11.96 -26.36
C LEU A 135 21.79 -12.87 -26.47
N GLU A 136 20.94 -12.67 -27.47
CA GLU A 136 19.82 -13.56 -27.80
C GLU A 136 20.31 -14.91 -28.35
N ALA A 137 21.37 -14.93 -29.17
CA ALA A 137 22.02 -16.16 -29.65
C ALA A 137 22.76 -16.93 -28.54
N GLU A 138 23.26 -16.24 -27.51
CA GLU A 138 23.73 -16.84 -26.24
C GLU A 138 22.58 -17.42 -25.39
N GLY A 139 21.33 -17.24 -25.81
CA GLY A 139 20.14 -17.76 -25.14
C GLY A 139 19.58 -16.86 -24.03
N ARG A 140 20.14 -15.65 -23.81
CA ARG A 140 19.57 -14.68 -22.87
C ARG A 140 18.24 -14.15 -23.44
N ARG A 141 17.25 -13.95 -22.58
CA ARG A 141 15.98 -13.28 -22.95
C ARG A 141 15.95 -11.86 -22.37
N PRO A 142 15.37 -10.87 -23.08
CA PRO A 142 15.29 -9.52 -22.56
C PRO A 142 14.18 -9.36 -21.52
N HIS A 143 14.48 -8.76 -20.37
CA HIS A 143 13.48 -8.06 -19.57
C HIS A 143 13.36 -6.61 -20.04
N TRP A 144 12.17 -6.02 -19.96
CA TRP A 144 11.88 -4.72 -20.60
C TRP A 144 11.70 -3.61 -19.57
N ARG A 145 12.46 -2.52 -19.73
CA ARG A 145 12.43 -1.34 -18.85
C ARG A 145 11.77 -0.15 -19.52
N PHE A 146 11.00 0.61 -18.75
CA PHE A 146 10.50 1.92 -19.18
C PHE A 146 11.52 3.02 -18.85
N LYS A 147 11.86 3.80 -19.87
CA LYS A 147 12.81 4.92 -19.83
C LYS A 147 12.13 6.13 -19.18
N LEU A 148 12.42 6.38 -17.90
CA LEU A 148 11.87 7.53 -17.19
C LEU A 148 12.37 8.84 -17.84
N PRO A 149 11.51 9.86 -18.03
CA PRO A 149 11.91 11.12 -18.63
C PRO A 149 12.91 11.89 -17.77
N GLY A 150 13.78 12.65 -18.45
CA GLY A 150 14.77 13.53 -17.86
C GLY A 150 16.17 12.91 -17.68
N ASP A 151 17.11 13.80 -17.43
CA ASP A 151 18.51 13.51 -17.06
C ASP A 151 18.82 14.15 -15.69
N ALA A 152 19.65 13.48 -14.90
CA ALA A 152 20.08 13.95 -13.58
C ALA A 152 20.99 15.19 -13.63
N THR A 153 21.55 15.55 -14.80
CA THR A 153 22.33 16.79 -14.96
C THR A 153 21.46 18.05 -15.01
N SER A 154 20.19 17.92 -15.41
CA SER A 154 19.26 19.03 -15.56
C SER A 154 18.97 19.71 -14.22
N ARG A 155 18.86 21.04 -14.24
CA ARG A 155 18.57 21.87 -13.05
C ARG A 155 17.25 22.62 -13.15
N ASP A 156 16.49 22.41 -14.23
CA ASP A 156 15.22 23.07 -14.42
C ASP A 156 14.17 22.50 -13.43
N PRO A 157 13.53 23.34 -12.58
CA PRO A 157 12.48 22.86 -11.69
C PRO A 157 11.26 22.33 -12.46
N ASP A 158 11.00 22.76 -13.70
CA ASP A 158 9.85 22.36 -14.51
C ASP A 158 10.19 21.27 -15.54
N ASP A 159 11.39 20.69 -15.46
CA ASP A 159 11.80 19.46 -16.15
C ASP A 159 10.78 18.32 -15.94
N ALA A 160 10.50 17.57 -17.01
CA ALA A 160 9.58 16.43 -17.04
C ALA A 160 9.88 15.33 -15.99
N ARG A 161 11.10 15.25 -15.44
CA ARG A 161 11.44 14.39 -14.29
C ARG A 161 10.69 14.75 -13.00
N HIS A 162 10.30 16.02 -12.82
CA HIS A 162 9.66 16.51 -11.60
C HIS A 162 8.13 16.33 -11.68
N VAL A 163 7.67 15.09 -11.51
CA VAL A 163 6.24 14.79 -11.56
C VAL A 163 5.54 15.33 -10.31
N ARG A 164 4.70 16.35 -10.52
CA ARG A 164 3.87 17.02 -9.51
C ARG A 164 2.39 16.66 -9.67
N TRP A 165 1.69 16.50 -8.55
CA TRP A 165 0.22 16.39 -8.51
C TRP A 165 -0.31 16.90 -7.16
N THR A 166 -1.62 17.17 -7.08
CA THR A 166 -2.31 17.39 -5.80
C THR A 166 -2.98 16.11 -5.38
N ASP A 167 -2.56 15.55 -4.24
CA ASP A 167 -3.13 14.36 -3.64
C ASP A 167 -4.35 14.68 -2.77
N LEU A 168 -5.42 13.89 -2.89
CA LEU A 168 -6.69 14.10 -2.17
C LEU A 168 -6.60 13.87 -0.67
N CYS A 169 -5.59 13.12 -0.17
CA CYS A 169 -5.35 12.93 1.26
C CYS A 169 -4.15 13.74 1.76
N LYS A 170 -3.11 13.93 0.93
CA LYS A 170 -1.85 14.56 1.36
C LYS A 170 -1.67 16.01 0.94
N GLY A 171 -2.36 16.49 -0.10
CA GLY A 171 -2.15 17.81 -0.71
C GLY A 171 -1.04 17.78 -1.78
N PRO A 172 -0.35 18.90 -2.06
CA PRO A 172 0.68 18.96 -3.11
C PRO A 172 1.83 17.97 -2.89
N MET A 173 2.12 17.16 -3.91
CA MET A 173 3.17 16.13 -3.92
C MET A 173 4.11 16.34 -5.13
N VAL A 174 5.36 15.90 -4.98
CA VAL A 174 6.36 15.85 -6.05
C VAL A 174 7.20 14.59 -5.94
N VAL A 175 7.54 13.97 -7.07
CA VAL A 175 8.50 12.87 -7.20
C VAL A 175 9.51 13.25 -8.28
N ASP A 176 10.80 13.14 -7.97
CA ASP A 176 11.89 13.28 -8.94
C ASP A 176 12.20 11.92 -9.56
N LEU A 177 11.83 11.74 -10.83
CA LEU A 177 12.05 10.49 -11.56
C LEU A 177 13.53 10.19 -11.82
N ALA A 178 14.40 11.20 -11.86
CA ALA A 178 15.85 10.98 -12.02
C ALA A 178 16.50 10.36 -10.76
N SER A 179 15.80 10.37 -9.62
CA SER A 179 16.21 9.65 -8.40
C SER A 179 15.80 8.17 -8.39
N LEU A 180 15.00 7.73 -9.37
CA LEU A 180 14.44 6.39 -9.46
C LEU A 180 15.13 5.57 -10.56
N SER A 181 15.03 4.24 -10.44
CA SER A 181 15.45 3.35 -11.53
C SER A 181 14.35 3.22 -12.57
N ASP A 182 14.73 3.18 -13.85
CA ASP A 182 13.86 2.77 -14.95
C ASP A 182 13.17 1.43 -14.60
N PRO A 183 11.84 1.42 -14.39
CA PRO A 183 11.15 0.26 -13.86
C PRO A 183 11.04 -0.83 -14.92
N VAL A 184 11.20 -2.09 -14.49
CA VAL A 184 10.89 -3.24 -15.34
C VAL A 184 9.36 -3.32 -15.47
N LEU A 185 8.85 -3.37 -16.69
CA LEU A 185 7.41 -3.55 -16.99
C LEU A 185 7.08 -4.95 -17.49
N VAL A 186 8.04 -5.64 -18.12
CA VAL A 186 7.93 -7.04 -18.55
C VAL A 186 9.17 -7.81 -18.09
N ARG A 187 9.00 -8.98 -17.48
CA ARG A 187 10.08 -9.87 -17.03
C ARG A 187 10.67 -10.69 -18.19
N GLU A 188 11.78 -11.37 -17.92
CA GLU A 188 12.48 -12.29 -18.83
C GLU A 188 11.61 -13.50 -19.28
N ASP A 189 10.65 -13.91 -18.46
CA ASP A 189 9.66 -14.95 -18.79
C ASP A 189 8.48 -14.43 -19.64
N GLY A 190 8.51 -13.15 -20.03
CA GLY A 190 7.43 -12.47 -20.75
C GLY A 190 6.28 -11.98 -19.87
N SER A 191 6.28 -12.25 -18.57
CA SER A 191 5.19 -11.86 -17.67
C SER A 191 5.23 -10.38 -17.28
N PHE A 192 4.07 -9.74 -17.27
CA PHE A 192 3.94 -8.32 -16.92
C PHE A 192 4.15 -8.06 -15.42
N LEU A 193 4.74 -6.92 -15.09
CA LEU A 193 4.81 -6.36 -13.74
C LEU A 193 3.73 -5.32 -13.53
N TYR A 194 3.13 -5.29 -12.33
CA TYR A 194 1.85 -4.64 -12.01
C TYR A 194 1.67 -3.22 -12.57
N THR A 195 2.76 -2.45 -12.67
CA THR A 195 2.78 -1.06 -13.14
C THR A 195 2.13 -0.90 -14.52
N LEU A 196 2.41 -1.78 -15.50
CA LEU A 196 1.84 -1.63 -16.85
C LEU A 196 0.37 -2.09 -16.91
N PRO A 197 0.00 -3.32 -16.48
CA PRO A 197 -1.39 -3.75 -16.44
C PRO A 197 -2.31 -2.79 -15.69
N SER A 198 -1.89 -2.34 -14.50
CA SER A 198 -2.68 -1.43 -13.67
C SER A 198 -2.95 -0.07 -14.32
N ILE A 199 -2.04 0.43 -15.17
CA ILE A 199 -2.25 1.69 -15.92
C ILE A 199 -3.15 1.46 -17.13
N VAL A 200 -2.88 0.43 -17.93
CA VAL A 200 -3.70 0.09 -19.11
C VAL A 200 -5.15 -0.18 -18.68
N ASP A 201 -5.34 -0.89 -17.58
CA ASP A 201 -6.65 -1.11 -16.97
C ASP A 201 -7.29 0.16 -16.42
N ASP A 202 -6.53 1.01 -15.72
CA ASP A 202 -7.07 2.28 -15.20
C ASP A 202 -7.50 3.22 -16.36
N ILE A 203 -6.81 3.18 -17.51
CA ILE A 203 -7.21 3.87 -18.75
C ILE A 203 -8.48 3.23 -19.34
N ASP A 204 -8.45 1.93 -19.66
CA ASP A 204 -9.56 1.20 -20.31
C ASP A 204 -10.87 1.28 -19.51
N MET A 205 -10.78 1.24 -18.18
CA MET A 205 -11.95 1.30 -17.28
C MET A 205 -12.44 2.74 -17.06
N GLY A 206 -11.73 3.76 -17.56
CA GLY A 206 -12.05 5.18 -17.33
C GLY A 206 -11.93 5.58 -15.87
N VAL A 207 -10.93 5.04 -15.14
CA VAL A 207 -10.71 5.34 -13.72
C VAL A 207 -10.41 6.83 -13.56
N THR A 208 -11.26 7.53 -12.82
CA THR A 208 -11.09 8.95 -12.52
C THR A 208 -10.24 9.19 -11.28
N HIS A 209 -10.22 8.22 -10.36
CA HIS A 209 -9.63 8.38 -9.03
C HIS A 209 -8.96 7.08 -8.56
N VAL A 210 -7.73 7.20 -8.07
CA VAL A 210 -6.90 6.11 -7.56
C VAL A 210 -6.65 6.34 -6.06
N ILE A 211 -7.43 5.66 -5.22
CA ILE A 211 -7.35 5.76 -3.76
C ILE A 211 -6.65 4.51 -3.22
N ARG A 212 -5.54 4.68 -2.48
CA ARG A 212 -4.67 3.58 -2.00
C ARG A 212 -3.78 3.98 -0.81
N GLY A 213 -3.01 3.01 -0.29
CA GLY A 213 -2.02 3.23 0.77
C GLY A 213 -0.85 4.12 0.35
N GLU A 214 -0.35 4.92 1.29
CA GLU A 214 0.76 5.87 1.11
C GLU A 214 2.11 5.27 0.75
N ASP A 215 2.31 3.97 0.95
CA ASP A 215 3.46 3.22 0.45
C ASP A 215 3.60 3.26 -1.08
N HIS A 216 2.50 3.54 -1.79
CA HIS A 216 2.50 3.72 -3.25
C HIS A 216 2.70 5.18 -3.73
N VAL A 217 2.98 6.15 -2.85
CA VAL A 217 3.23 7.56 -3.25
C VAL A 217 4.31 7.67 -4.33
N THR A 218 5.48 7.05 -4.14
CA THR A 218 6.59 7.11 -5.12
C THR A 218 6.24 6.45 -6.45
N ASN A 219 5.44 5.37 -6.42
CA ASN A 219 4.95 4.70 -7.63
C ASN A 219 4.07 5.64 -8.47
N THR A 220 3.34 6.56 -7.84
CA THR A 220 2.47 7.53 -8.53
C THR A 220 3.22 8.39 -9.53
N GLY A 221 4.42 8.88 -9.19
CA GLY A 221 5.24 9.66 -10.13
C GLY A 221 5.57 8.88 -11.40
N VAL A 222 5.99 7.62 -11.23
CA VAL A 222 6.29 6.68 -12.33
C VAL A 222 5.03 6.38 -13.14
N GLN A 223 3.90 6.10 -12.49
CA GLN A 223 2.66 5.79 -13.19
C GLN A 223 2.16 6.99 -14.01
N ILE A 224 2.20 8.21 -13.47
CA ILE A 224 1.82 9.44 -14.20
C ILE A 224 2.65 9.61 -15.48
N ALA A 225 3.95 9.29 -15.46
CA ALA A 225 4.78 9.34 -16.67
C ALA A 225 4.33 8.32 -17.73
N ILE A 226 3.97 7.10 -17.32
CA ILE A 226 3.51 6.05 -18.24
C ILE A 226 2.06 6.32 -18.73
N PHE A 227 1.17 6.87 -17.89
CA PHE A 227 -0.15 7.36 -18.33
C PHE A 227 0.01 8.39 -19.46
N ARG A 228 0.91 9.36 -19.29
CA ARG A 228 1.19 10.40 -20.30
C ARG A 228 1.79 9.83 -21.58
N ALA A 229 2.70 8.85 -21.49
CA ALA A 229 3.26 8.16 -22.65
C ALA A 229 2.16 7.44 -23.45
N LEU A 230 1.30 6.66 -22.78
CA LEU A 230 0.18 5.95 -23.40
C LEU A 230 -0.99 6.86 -23.84
N GLY A 231 -0.81 8.19 -23.87
CA GLY A 231 -1.87 9.17 -24.21
C GLY A 231 -3.07 9.19 -23.25
N GLY A 232 -2.97 8.51 -22.10
CA GLY A 232 -4.06 8.30 -21.15
C GLY A 232 -4.35 9.53 -20.28
N THR A 233 -5.63 9.72 -19.93
CA THR A 233 -6.00 10.73 -18.93
C THR A 233 -5.47 10.31 -17.56
N VAL A 234 -4.71 11.20 -16.91
CA VAL A 234 -4.15 10.96 -15.57
C VAL A 234 -5.27 11.10 -14.52
N PRO A 235 -5.52 10.08 -13.68
CA PRO A 235 -6.53 10.15 -12.61
C PRO A 235 -6.09 11.04 -11.45
N GLY A 236 -7.06 11.48 -10.64
CA GLY A 236 -6.79 12.03 -9.32
C GLY A 236 -6.27 10.95 -8.37
N PHE A 237 -5.27 11.25 -7.54
CA PHE A 237 -4.70 10.29 -6.58
C PHE A 237 -5.04 10.66 -5.14
N GLY A 238 -5.30 9.66 -4.30
CA GLY A 238 -5.51 9.84 -2.86
C GLY A 238 -4.74 8.78 -2.06
N HIS A 239 -3.71 9.22 -1.33
CA HIS A 239 -2.82 8.33 -0.58
C HIS A 239 -3.15 8.34 0.92
N HIS A 240 -4.05 7.45 1.33
CA HIS A 240 -4.43 7.29 2.73
C HIS A 240 -3.27 6.74 3.56
N ASN A 241 -3.25 7.09 4.84
CA ASN A 241 -2.25 6.60 5.79
C ASN A 241 -2.27 5.05 5.93
N LEU A 242 -1.13 4.48 6.31
CA LEU A 242 -1.03 3.07 6.68
C LEU A 242 -1.57 2.81 8.09
N LEU A 243 -1.95 1.55 8.33
CA LEU A 243 -2.32 1.05 9.64
C LEU A 243 -1.11 0.40 10.34
N THR A 244 -0.88 0.80 11.58
CA THR A 244 0.09 0.17 12.49
C THR A 244 -0.63 -0.51 13.65
N ASP A 245 0.04 -1.45 14.31
CA ASP A 245 -0.48 -2.16 15.48
C ASP A 245 -0.24 -1.39 16.79
N ALA A 246 -0.55 -2.05 17.90
CA ALA A 246 -0.39 -1.49 19.25
C ALA A 246 1.04 -1.04 19.61
N LEU A 247 2.06 -1.56 18.92
CA LEU A 247 3.49 -1.28 19.13
C LEU A 247 4.08 -0.31 18.08
N GLY A 248 3.32 0.01 17.02
CA GLY A 248 3.78 0.83 15.91
C GLY A 248 4.37 0.03 14.73
N GLU A 249 4.31 -1.31 14.76
CA GLU A 249 4.66 -2.12 13.59
C GLU A 249 3.54 -2.05 12.54
N GLY A 250 3.85 -2.09 11.24
CA GLY A 250 2.81 -2.18 10.22
C GLY A 250 1.97 -3.46 10.35
N LEU A 251 0.66 -3.40 10.07
CA LEU A 251 -0.25 -4.56 10.13
C LEU A 251 0.11 -5.65 9.11
N SER A 252 1.10 -6.48 9.42
CA SER A 252 1.64 -7.48 8.50
C SER A 252 0.78 -8.74 8.41
N LYS A 253 0.80 -9.38 7.24
CA LYS A 253 0.12 -10.66 6.93
C LYS A 253 0.44 -11.82 7.90
N ARG A 254 1.42 -11.68 8.80
CA ARG A 254 1.79 -12.69 9.81
C ARG A 254 0.82 -12.74 10.99
N LYS A 255 0.09 -11.65 11.29
CA LYS A 255 -0.88 -11.57 12.40
C LYS A 255 -2.28 -11.95 11.87
N GLY A 256 -2.47 -13.23 11.56
CA GLY A 256 -3.66 -13.79 10.88
C GLY A 256 -5.02 -13.59 11.60
N ALA A 257 -5.01 -13.14 12.86
CA ALA A 257 -6.21 -12.69 13.57
C ALA A 257 -6.94 -11.55 12.84
N LEU A 258 -6.23 -10.70 12.09
CA LEU A 258 -6.80 -9.50 11.45
C LEU A 258 -7.28 -9.72 10.01
N SER A 259 -7.45 -10.97 9.57
CA SER A 259 -8.14 -11.27 8.30
C SER A 259 -9.65 -11.02 8.43
N ILE A 260 -10.33 -10.57 7.37
CA ILE A 260 -11.77 -10.29 7.42
C ILE A 260 -12.55 -11.58 7.72
N ARG A 261 -12.20 -12.68 7.07
CA ARG A 261 -12.64 -14.04 7.40
C ARG A 261 -12.47 -14.41 8.90
N SER A 262 -11.37 -14.02 9.54
CA SER A 262 -11.13 -14.26 10.97
C SER A 262 -12.08 -13.44 11.85
N LEU A 263 -12.21 -12.14 11.58
CA LEU A 263 -13.09 -11.23 12.33
C LEU A 263 -14.57 -11.64 12.22
N ARG A 264 -14.99 -12.08 11.01
CA ARG A 264 -16.31 -12.69 10.77
C ARG A 264 -16.53 -13.96 11.60
N ALA A 265 -15.52 -14.83 11.69
CA ALA A 265 -15.59 -16.06 12.48
C ALA A 265 -15.56 -15.80 14.01
N GLU A 266 -14.96 -14.70 14.47
CA GLU A 266 -15.04 -14.23 15.86
C GLU A 266 -16.39 -13.57 16.22
N GLY A 267 -17.29 -13.36 15.25
CA GLY A 267 -18.59 -12.72 15.47
C GLY A 267 -18.52 -11.19 15.64
N ILE A 268 -17.47 -10.55 15.10
CA ILE A 268 -17.43 -9.10 14.93
C ILE A 268 -18.45 -8.69 13.85
N GLU A 269 -19.14 -7.56 14.01
CA GLU A 269 -20.09 -7.08 13.00
C GLU A 269 -19.38 -6.34 11.85
N PRO A 270 -19.84 -6.49 10.58
CA PRO A 270 -19.22 -5.81 9.45
C PRO A 270 -19.32 -4.28 9.57
N GLN A 271 -20.40 -3.75 10.14
CA GLN A 271 -20.55 -2.34 10.49
C GLN A 271 -19.43 -1.85 11.42
N ALA A 272 -19.05 -2.66 12.43
CA ALA A 272 -17.99 -2.31 13.37
C ALA A 272 -16.61 -2.29 12.67
N VAL A 273 -16.35 -3.24 11.77
CA VAL A 273 -15.14 -3.26 10.94
C VAL A 273 -15.11 -2.03 10.00
N ALA A 274 -16.21 -1.73 9.33
CA ALA A 274 -16.32 -0.61 8.40
C ALA A 274 -16.16 0.74 9.11
N ALA A 275 -16.93 1.00 10.17
CA ALA A 275 -16.86 2.25 10.92
C ALA A 275 -15.46 2.49 11.51
N LEU A 276 -14.83 1.47 12.09
CA LEU A 276 -13.47 1.61 12.60
C LEU A 276 -12.48 1.85 11.46
N ALA A 277 -12.46 1.01 10.42
CA ALA A 277 -11.51 1.14 9.32
C ALA A 277 -11.61 2.50 8.61
N VAL A 278 -12.82 3.05 8.47
CA VAL A 278 -13.07 4.35 7.83
C VAL A 278 -12.63 5.50 8.74
N ARG A 279 -13.03 5.50 10.02
CA ARG A 279 -12.74 6.62 10.95
C ARG A 279 -11.33 6.62 11.52
N LEU A 280 -10.64 5.46 11.58
CA LEU A 280 -9.31 5.38 12.15
C LEU A 280 -8.33 6.30 11.40
N GLY A 281 -7.70 7.22 12.13
CA GLY A 281 -6.80 8.22 11.54
C GLY A 281 -7.50 9.44 10.90
N THR A 282 -8.81 9.61 11.10
CA THR A 282 -9.51 10.89 10.87
C THR A 282 -9.63 11.69 12.17
N SER A 283 -10.23 12.88 12.13
CA SER A 283 -10.60 13.65 13.33
C SER A 283 -11.95 13.26 13.94
N GLU A 284 -12.72 12.38 13.29
CA GLU A 284 -14.04 11.93 13.77
C GLU A 284 -13.93 10.63 14.59
N PRO A 285 -14.76 10.47 15.64
CA PRO A 285 -14.78 9.24 16.43
C PRO A 285 -15.31 8.07 15.60
N ALA A 286 -14.79 6.86 15.86
CA ALA A 286 -15.46 5.64 15.45
C ALA A 286 -16.67 5.40 16.37
N GLU A 287 -17.87 5.44 15.81
CA GLU A 287 -19.12 5.14 16.52
C GLU A 287 -19.88 4.01 15.80
N PRO A 288 -20.74 3.23 16.48
CA PRO A 288 -21.50 2.16 15.84
C PRO A 288 -22.53 2.72 14.84
N VAL A 289 -22.40 2.34 13.57
CA VAL A 289 -23.35 2.66 12.50
C VAL A 289 -24.39 1.54 12.31
N ARG A 290 -25.53 1.83 11.67
CA ARG A 290 -26.57 0.82 11.40
C ARG A 290 -26.37 0.19 10.04
N ASP A 291 -26.17 1.03 9.04
CA ASP A 291 -25.79 0.65 7.69
C ASP A 291 -24.35 1.11 7.40
N ILE A 292 -23.71 0.49 6.41
CA ILE A 292 -22.45 1.00 5.86
C ILE A 292 -22.70 2.21 4.96
N ASP A 293 -23.87 2.32 4.30
CA ASP A 293 -24.24 3.52 3.53
C ASP A 293 -24.34 4.79 4.40
N ASP A 294 -24.61 4.66 5.72
CA ASP A 294 -24.57 5.79 6.67
C ASP A 294 -23.21 6.52 6.63
N LEU A 295 -22.11 5.79 6.46
CA LEU A 295 -20.75 6.34 6.42
C LEU A 295 -20.50 7.18 5.16
N ALA A 296 -21.17 6.90 4.04
CA ALA A 296 -20.95 7.62 2.77
C ALA A 296 -21.35 9.11 2.89
N THR A 297 -22.38 9.41 3.69
CA THR A 297 -22.86 10.77 3.96
C THR A 297 -21.81 11.66 4.64
N SER A 298 -20.84 11.05 5.32
CA SER A 298 -19.79 11.72 6.11
C SER A 298 -18.38 11.30 5.72
N PHE A 299 -18.21 10.76 4.50
CA PHE A 299 -16.92 10.30 3.99
C PHE A 299 -16.19 11.42 3.24
N ASP A 300 -15.05 11.85 3.77
CA ASP A 300 -14.11 12.75 3.10
C ASP A 300 -12.68 12.19 3.15
N LEU A 301 -12.01 12.19 1.99
CA LEU A 301 -10.62 11.79 1.85
C LEU A 301 -9.66 12.81 2.49
N ALA A 302 -10.00 14.11 2.45
CA ALA A 302 -9.15 15.17 3.00
C ALA A 302 -9.15 15.22 4.54
N ALA A 303 -10.15 14.60 5.19
CA ALA A 303 -10.17 14.36 6.63
C ALA A 303 -9.17 13.27 7.11
N THR A 304 -8.50 12.56 6.19
CA THR A 304 -7.51 11.51 6.52
C THR A 304 -6.19 12.13 6.99
N SER A 305 -5.72 11.78 8.18
CA SER A 305 -4.43 12.24 8.69
C SER A 305 -3.26 11.81 7.81
N ARG A 306 -2.24 12.67 7.75
CA ARG A 306 -0.95 12.39 7.10
C ARG A 306 -0.08 11.38 7.86
N SER A 307 -0.37 11.10 9.13
CA SER A 307 0.36 10.15 9.97
C SER A 307 -0.26 8.75 9.94
N ALA A 308 0.55 7.70 10.05
CA ALA A 308 0.08 6.33 10.27
C ALA A 308 -0.92 6.25 11.44
N ALA A 309 -1.94 5.41 11.31
CA ALA A 309 -3.00 5.25 12.30
C ALA A 309 -2.82 3.95 13.10
N LYS A 310 -2.79 4.08 14.43
CA LYS A 310 -2.69 2.96 15.37
C LYS A 310 -4.03 2.22 15.44
N PHE A 311 -4.04 0.95 15.09
CA PHE A 311 -5.18 0.04 15.24
C PHE A 311 -5.12 -0.71 16.58
N ASP A 312 -6.27 -0.86 17.23
CA ASP A 312 -6.44 -1.65 18.45
C ASP A 312 -7.68 -2.57 18.32
N GLU A 313 -7.52 -3.85 18.66
CA GLU A 313 -8.63 -4.82 18.64
C GLU A 313 -9.68 -4.53 19.72
N ALA A 314 -9.29 -3.85 20.80
CA ALA A 314 -10.22 -3.48 21.87
C ALA A 314 -11.29 -2.50 21.38
N ASP A 315 -10.92 -1.54 20.53
CA ASP A 315 -11.84 -0.57 19.94
C ASP A 315 -12.83 -1.26 18.98
N LEU A 316 -12.35 -2.19 18.16
CA LEU A 316 -13.20 -2.99 17.26
C LEU A 316 -14.22 -3.83 18.03
N ARG A 317 -13.77 -4.49 19.11
CA ARG A 317 -14.65 -5.26 20.00
C ARG A 317 -15.64 -4.36 20.74
N ALA A 318 -15.26 -3.13 21.12
CA ALA A 318 -16.15 -2.17 21.78
C ALA A 318 -17.27 -1.63 20.86
N LEU A 319 -17.04 -1.60 19.54
CA LEU A 319 -18.04 -1.19 18.54
C LEU A 319 -19.09 -2.27 18.23
N THR A 320 -18.77 -3.55 18.43
CA THR A 320 -19.70 -4.67 18.19
C THR A 320 -20.68 -4.83 19.37
N PRO A 321 -22.00 -4.63 19.20
CA PRO A 321 -23.02 -4.66 20.28
C PRO A 321 -23.28 -6.03 20.97
N GLY A 322 -22.40 -7.02 20.82
CA GLY A 322 -22.48 -8.34 21.46
C GLY A 322 -21.32 -8.71 22.39
N SER A 323 -20.12 -8.12 22.21
CA SER A 323 -18.87 -8.52 22.89
C SER A 323 -18.86 -8.35 24.42
N SER A 324 -19.84 -7.63 24.97
CA SER A 324 -19.85 -7.06 26.31
C SER A 324 -20.18 -8.03 27.46
N ALA A 325 -19.53 -9.21 27.50
CA ALA A 325 -19.61 -10.15 28.62
C ALA A 325 -19.28 -9.53 30.00
N THR A 326 -18.61 -8.37 30.02
CA THR A 326 -18.17 -7.66 31.23
C THR A 326 -18.60 -6.19 31.35
N CYS A 327 -19.31 -5.61 30.37
CA CYS A 327 -19.52 -4.14 30.30
C CYS A 327 -20.97 -3.65 30.47
N ARG A 328 -21.93 -4.52 30.82
CA ARG A 328 -23.32 -4.09 31.11
C ARG A 328 -23.54 -3.55 32.54
N SER A 329 -22.56 -3.69 33.44
CA SER A 329 -22.69 -3.33 34.87
C SER A 329 -22.10 -1.96 35.29
N LYS A 330 -21.20 -1.35 34.49
CA LYS A 330 -20.50 -0.11 34.90
C LYS A 330 -21.09 1.19 34.34
N ARG A 331 -21.92 1.15 33.29
CA ARG A 331 -22.40 2.36 32.59
C ARG A 331 -23.55 3.10 33.30
N GLN A 332 -24.17 2.52 34.34
CA GLN A 332 -25.16 3.22 35.18
C GLN A 332 -24.53 4.06 36.31
N GLY A 333 -23.26 3.88 36.64
CA GLY A 333 -22.65 4.48 37.84
C GLY A 333 -22.04 5.88 37.70
N ARG A 334 -21.83 6.39 36.47
CA ARG A 334 -21.03 7.61 36.23
C ARG A 334 -21.57 8.45 35.05
N GLY A 335 -22.78 9.00 35.18
CA GLY A 335 -23.42 9.80 34.12
C GLY A 335 -24.12 11.11 34.55
N TRP A 336 -24.42 11.33 35.83
CA TRP A 336 -25.27 12.45 36.29
C TRP A 336 -24.64 13.31 37.40
N ARG A 337 -23.38 13.73 37.22
CA ARG A 337 -22.72 14.72 38.12
C ARG A 337 -21.78 15.68 37.37
N ARG A 338 -22.31 16.50 36.45
CA ARG A 338 -21.62 17.70 35.92
C ARG A 338 -22.51 18.74 35.21
N SER A 339 -23.69 19.06 35.75
CA SER A 339 -24.48 20.23 35.31
C SER A 339 -25.28 20.86 36.45
N ALA A 340 -24.59 21.50 37.40
CA ALA A 340 -25.18 22.31 38.48
C ALA A 340 -24.11 23.17 39.21
N TYR A 341 -23.47 24.13 38.53
CA TYR A 341 -22.64 25.13 39.21
C TYR A 341 -22.70 26.53 38.59
N ARG A 342 -23.87 27.17 38.68
CA ARG A 342 -24.03 28.63 38.65
C ARG A 342 -25.40 29.01 39.21
N ARG A 343 -25.47 30.17 39.88
CA ARG A 343 -26.65 30.76 40.56
C ARG A 343 -27.18 29.92 41.75
N GLY A 344 -26.75 30.27 42.95
CA GLY A 344 -27.40 29.80 44.18
C GLY A 344 -28.48 30.78 44.68
N ARG A 345 -29.47 30.28 45.41
CA ARG A 345 -30.32 31.04 46.36
C ARG A 345 -30.78 30.09 47.48
N ARG A 346 -31.07 30.65 48.67
CA ARG A 346 -31.44 29.89 49.88
C ARG A 346 -32.95 29.70 50.00
N SER A 347 -33.43 28.46 50.00
CA SER A 347 -34.54 27.93 50.82
C SER A 347 -34.78 26.44 50.48
N GLY A 348 -35.39 25.61 51.33
CA GLY A 348 -35.71 25.86 52.73
C GLY A 348 -37.05 25.33 53.25
N ARG A 349 -37.50 24.10 52.91
CA ARG A 349 -38.52 23.36 53.68
C ARG A 349 -38.60 21.86 53.37
N ARG A 350 -38.64 21.10 54.48
CA ARG A 350 -39.18 19.76 54.80
C ARG A 350 -39.60 18.74 53.72
N CYS A 351 -39.34 17.49 54.07
CA CYS A 351 -39.74 16.24 53.42
C CYS A 351 -41.26 16.03 53.27
N ARG A 352 -41.64 15.25 52.27
CA ARG A 352 -42.40 13.98 52.44
C ARG A 352 -42.18 13.09 51.21
N ALA A 353 -42.25 11.77 51.41
CA ALA A 353 -42.30 10.78 50.34
C ALA A 353 -43.72 10.19 50.28
N ILE A 354 -44.17 9.74 49.11
CA ILE A 354 -45.27 8.78 48.95
C ILE A 354 -45.11 8.02 47.60
N SER A 355 -45.38 6.73 47.72
CA SER A 355 -45.60 5.64 46.77
C SER A 355 -45.70 5.85 45.25
N ASN A 356 -45.00 4.96 44.55
CA ASN A 356 -45.34 4.25 43.29
C ASN A 356 -46.75 4.43 42.70
N VAL A 357 -46.81 4.62 41.37
CA VAL A 357 -47.81 4.01 40.48
C VAL A 357 -47.11 3.53 39.20
N PHE A 358 -47.43 2.33 38.74
CA PHE A 358 -47.01 1.76 37.45
C PHE A 358 -48.29 1.21 36.77
N PRO A 359 -48.67 1.62 35.55
CA PRO A 359 -49.90 1.15 34.93
C PRO A 359 -49.72 -0.23 34.29
N ILE A 360 -50.68 -1.12 34.51
CA ILE A 360 -50.87 -2.38 33.77
C ILE A 360 -52.20 -2.28 33.04
N LEU A 361 -52.22 -2.63 31.75
CA LEU A 361 -53.43 -2.75 30.93
C LEU A 361 -53.74 -4.23 30.65
N PRO A 362 -54.99 -4.70 30.83
CA PRO A 362 -55.40 -6.03 30.37
C PRO A 362 -56.73 -6.03 29.55
N THR A 363 -56.85 -7.03 28.66
CA THR A 363 -58.08 -7.51 27.95
C THR A 363 -58.79 -6.56 26.97
N GLY A 364 -59.39 -7.03 25.86
CA GLY A 364 -59.38 -8.38 25.24
C GLY A 364 -60.47 -8.54 24.16
N GLY A 365 -60.33 -9.48 23.21
CA GLY A 365 -61.41 -9.77 22.22
C GLY A 365 -61.06 -10.69 21.03
N VAL A 366 -61.67 -11.89 21.02
CA VAL A 366 -62.11 -12.81 19.92
C VAL A 366 -62.01 -12.29 18.45
N SER A 367 -61.70 -13.07 17.38
CA SER A 367 -62.08 -14.47 17.05
C SER A 367 -61.25 -15.13 15.92
N SER A 368 -61.22 -16.48 15.84
CA SER A 368 -60.99 -17.27 14.60
C SER A 368 -61.30 -18.79 14.83
N PRO A 369 -61.87 -19.53 13.84
CA PRO A 369 -62.24 -20.95 14.00
C PRO A 369 -61.46 -21.97 13.13
N ALA A 370 -61.71 -23.25 13.45
CA ALA A 370 -61.57 -24.46 12.60
C ALA A 370 -60.18 -25.11 12.31
N ARG A 371 -60.07 -26.35 12.80
CA ARG A 371 -59.20 -27.48 12.40
C ARG A 371 -60.08 -28.49 11.59
N PRO A 372 -59.64 -29.68 11.07
CA PRO A 372 -58.59 -30.61 11.55
C PRO A 372 -57.61 -31.03 10.40
N SER A 373 -57.13 -32.26 10.11
CA SER A 373 -57.29 -33.63 10.65
C SER A 373 -56.18 -34.60 10.21
N GLY A 374 -55.88 -35.61 11.04
CA GLY A 374 -55.23 -36.88 10.68
C GLY A 374 -53.68 -36.91 10.61
N SER A 375 -52.99 -38.05 10.59
CA SER A 375 -52.99 -39.24 11.49
C SER A 375 -52.13 -40.36 10.87
N ARG A 376 -50.98 -40.70 11.51
CA ARG A 376 -50.31 -42.03 11.71
C ARG A 376 -50.47 -43.19 10.67
N PRO A 377 -49.56 -44.21 10.64
CA PRO A 377 -48.11 -44.23 10.94
C PRO A 377 -47.26 -45.18 10.03
N SER A 378 -45.93 -45.21 10.28
CA SER A 378 -45.00 -46.38 10.17
C SER A 378 -44.83 -47.20 8.87
N THR A 379 -43.56 -47.48 8.54
CA THR A 379 -43.09 -48.84 8.14
C THR A 379 -41.58 -48.99 8.35
N THR A 380 -41.05 -50.22 8.40
CA THR A 380 -39.69 -50.52 8.91
C THR A 380 -38.97 -51.63 8.13
N ARG A 381 -37.71 -51.38 7.73
CA ARG A 381 -36.67 -52.34 7.28
C ARG A 381 -35.31 -51.66 7.57
N ARG A 382 -34.28 -52.18 8.25
CA ARG A 382 -33.67 -53.54 8.36
C ARG A 382 -33.32 -54.11 6.98
N PHE A 383 -32.10 -54.55 6.66
CA PHE A 383 -31.09 -55.33 7.42
C PHE A 383 -29.67 -54.74 7.24
N LEU A 384 -28.88 -54.48 8.30
CA LEU A 384 -27.91 -55.32 9.06
C LEU A 384 -26.42 -54.99 8.72
N PRO A 385 -25.43 -55.35 9.58
CA PRO A 385 -24.14 -54.65 9.64
C PRO A 385 -22.90 -55.55 9.41
N VAL A 386 -21.72 -54.92 9.45
CA VAL A 386 -20.44 -55.58 9.82
C VAL A 386 -19.93 -54.97 11.13
N ARG A 387 -19.35 -55.79 12.02
CA ARG A 387 -18.86 -55.40 13.36
C ARG A 387 -17.32 -55.40 13.44
N PRO A 388 -16.72 -54.69 14.41
CA PRO A 388 -15.27 -54.62 14.60
C PRO A 388 -14.71 -55.74 15.49
N ASN A 389 -13.39 -55.97 15.42
CA ASN A 389 -12.50 -56.42 16.50
C ASN A 389 -11.04 -56.25 16.02
N CYS A 390 -10.15 -55.56 16.74
CA CYS A 390 -9.46 -55.92 18.00
C CYS A 390 -8.21 -56.81 17.82
N SER A 391 -7.05 -56.14 17.78
CA SER A 391 -5.81 -56.45 18.51
C SER A 391 -5.39 -57.90 18.80
N ARG A 392 -4.12 -58.23 18.47
CA ARG A 392 -3.25 -58.95 19.43
C ARG A 392 -1.76 -58.65 19.24
N THR A 393 -1.02 -58.74 20.35
CA THR A 393 0.39 -58.37 20.54
C THR A 393 1.27 -59.61 20.65
N ILE A 394 2.53 -59.56 20.18
CA ILE A 394 3.59 -60.48 20.63
C ILE A 394 4.89 -59.71 20.98
N ARG A 395 5.09 -59.60 22.30
CA ARG A 395 6.33 -59.66 23.12
C ARG A 395 7.56 -58.78 22.83
N SER A 396 8.21 -58.46 23.94
CA SER A 396 9.46 -57.72 24.11
C SER A 396 10.46 -58.55 24.95
N THR A 397 11.72 -58.11 25.01
CA THR A 397 12.71 -58.54 26.01
C THR A 397 13.45 -57.34 26.63
N ALA A 398 13.81 -57.47 27.91
CA ALA A 398 14.47 -56.50 28.81
C ALA A 398 15.72 -55.79 28.20
N ALA A 399 16.07 -54.52 28.48
CA ALA A 399 16.17 -53.74 29.75
C ALA A 399 17.42 -54.10 30.60
N PRO A 400 17.98 -53.22 31.49
CA PRO A 400 17.51 -51.87 31.90
C PRO A 400 18.61 -50.76 32.00
N GLY A 401 18.20 -49.52 32.37
CA GLY A 401 19.02 -48.65 33.25
C GLY A 401 19.49 -47.27 32.73
N GLY A 402 19.71 -46.33 33.68
CA GLY A 402 20.50 -45.09 33.46
C GLY A 402 19.74 -43.74 33.52
N ARG A 403 19.91 -42.98 34.61
CA ARG A 403 19.49 -41.55 34.72
C ARG A 403 20.70 -40.63 34.48
N GLY A 404 20.54 -39.46 33.85
CA GLY A 404 21.60 -38.42 33.92
C GLY A 404 21.43 -37.19 33.02
N ARG A 405 21.51 -35.98 33.60
CA ARG A 405 21.55 -34.70 32.87
C ARG A 405 23.00 -34.26 32.57
N LYS A 406 23.29 -33.83 31.34
CA LYS A 406 24.43 -32.95 30.94
C LYS A 406 23.89 -32.06 29.81
N ARG A 407 23.90 -30.72 29.81
CA ARG A 407 24.82 -29.68 30.31
C ARG A 407 26.17 -29.66 29.57
N TRP A 408 26.21 -28.93 28.46
CA TRP A 408 27.42 -28.65 27.70
C TRP A 408 28.29 -27.58 28.36
N ARG A 409 29.62 -27.70 28.24
CA ARG A 409 30.62 -26.68 28.59
C ARG A 409 31.76 -26.76 27.58
N LYS A 410 32.34 -25.63 27.19
CA LYS A 410 33.52 -25.56 26.32
C LYS A 410 34.80 -25.87 27.10
N THR A 411 35.74 -26.55 26.46
CA THR A 411 37.19 -26.58 26.76
C THR A 411 37.97 -26.55 25.44
N ALA A 412 39.24 -26.14 25.47
CA ALA A 412 40.05 -25.91 24.27
C ALA A 412 41.55 -26.12 24.52
N GLY A 413 42.31 -26.33 23.43
CA GLY A 413 43.78 -26.43 23.40
C GLY A 413 44.30 -27.83 23.00
N ALA A 414 45.56 -28.01 22.58
CA ALA A 414 46.59 -27.04 22.15
C ALA A 414 47.82 -27.79 21.55
N ARG A 415 48.80 -27.04 21.01
CA ARG A 415 50.14 -27.46 20.46
C ARG A 415 50.08 -27.98 19.01
N ALA A 416 51.13 -27.87 18.17
CA ALA A 416 52.54 -27.52 18.41
C ALA A 416 53.12 -26.40 17.49
N ARG A 417 54.44 -26.37 17.26
CA ARG A 417 55.33 -25.26 16.75
C ARG A 417 56.39 -25.84 15.76
N PRO A 418 57.37 -25.11 15.12
CA PRO A 418 58.05 -23.85 15.53
C PRO A 418 58.50 -22.80 14.45
N CYS A 419 59.03 -21.64 14.92
CA CYS A 419 60.07 -20.68 14.41
C CYS A 419 60.27 -20.34 12.90
N SER A 420 60.84 -19.20 12.47
CA SER A 420 61.65 -18.10 13.07
C SER A 420 61.26 -16.72 12.42
N CYS A 421 61.26 -15.51 13.02
CA CYS A 421 62.17 -14.66 13.83
C CYS A 421 63.02 -13.62 13.03
N ARG A 422 62.57 -12.34 13.01
CA ARG A 422 63.38 -11.13 13.29
C ARG A 422 62.49 -9.90 13.54
N CYS A 423 63.04 -8.84 14.16
CA CYS A 423 62.26 -7.75 14.79
C CYS A 423 62.81 -6.34 14.49
N ALA A 424 61.90 -5.35 14.53
CA ALA A 424 62.17 -3.93 14.80
C ALA A 424 61.37 -3.50 16.05
N SER A 425 61.58 -2.29 16.60
CA SER A 425 61.25 -2.05 18.02
C SER A 425 60.84 -0.62 18.45
N ARG A 426 59.72 -0.54 19.18
CA ARG A 426 59.27 0.57 20.08
C ARG A 426 58.81 1.86 19.34
N SER A 427 58.04 2.80 19.92
CA SER A 427 57.72 3.10 21.34
C SER A 427 56.23 3.43 21.58
N ARG A 428 55.80 3.55 22.85
CA ARG A 428 54.43 3.91 23.28
C ARG A 428 54.27 5.40 23.63
N ALA A 429 53.04 5.90 23.53
CA ALA A 429 52.47 6.89 24.44
C ALA A 429 50.97 6.57 24.69
N VAL A 430 50.41 6.98 25.83
CA VAL A 430 49.01 6.70 26.25
C VAL A 430 48.46 7.91 27.00
N PHE A 431 47.21 8.31 26.73
CA PHE A 431 46.40 9.16 27.61
C PHE A 431 44.90 8.87 27.41
N THR A 432 44.05 9.22 28.39
CA THR A 432 42.66 8.71 28.49
C THR A 432 41.64 9.71 29.06
N ALA A 433 40.40 9.62 28.56
CA ALA A 433 39.14 10.11 29.16
C ALA A 433 38.94 11.66 29.20
N PRO A 434 37.74 12.21 29.55
CA PRO A 434 36.46 11.56 29.91
C PRO A 434 35.18 12.07 29.18
N ASN A 435 34.01 11.59 29.62
CA ASN A 435 32.65 11.95 29.16
C ASN A 435 32.17 13.36 29.59
N SER A 436 31.18 13.90 28.87
CA SER A 436 30.09 14.71 29.43
C SER A 436 28.78 14.63 28.60
N ARG A 437 27.66 15.14 29.12
CA ARG A 437 26.31 15.14 28.50
C ARG A 437 25.65 16.54 28.63
N ALA A 438 24.60 16.78 27.84
CA ALA A 438 23.75 17.99 27.80
C ALA A 438 24.46 19.23 27.18
N CYS A 439 23.78 20.18 26.52
CA CYS A 439 22.42 20.69 26.75
C CYS A 439 21.56 20.82 25.47
N CYS A 440 20.36 21.40 25.59
CA CYS A 440 19.33 21.51 24.56
C CYS A 440 19.06 22.96 24.10
N ARG A 441 18.24 23.07 23.04
CA ARG A 441 17.43 24.22 22.58
C ARG A 441 18.07 25.20 21.58
N SER A 442 17.45 25.21 20.39
CA SER A 442 17.02 26.37 19.58
C SER A 442 17.99 27.53 19.29
N TRP A 443 17.97 27.98 18.04
CA TRP A 443 17.65 29.40 17.77
C TRP A 443 16.76 29.52 16.53
N ALA A 444 15.81 30.45 16.57
CA ALA A 444 15.01 30.84 15.40
C ALA A 444 15.75 31.91 14.60
N GLY A 445 15.47 32.02 13.30
CA GLY A 445 16.22 32.87 12.38
C GLY A 445 16.04 34.38 12.60
N ARG A 446 16.92 35.16 11.96
CA ARG A 446 16.76 36.61 11.75
C ARG A 446 16.92 36.94 10.26
N LYS A 447 16.16 37.92 9.78
CA LYS A 447 16.29 38.54 8.45
C LYS A 447 17.22 39.77 8.54
N PHE A 448 17.40 40.46 7.39
CA PHE A 448 18.21 41.67 7.16
C PHE A 448 19.74 41.43 7.12
N SER A 449 20.53 42.10 6.26
CA SER A 449 20.23 42.77 4.98
C SER A 449 21.56 42.96 4.19
N PRO A 450 21.54 43.36 2.90
CA PRO A 450 22.74 43.38 2.05
C PRO A 450 23.54 44.69 2.14
N VAL A 451 24.52 44.82 1.23
CA VAL A 451 25.45 45.94 0.92
C VAL A 451 26.89 45.70 1.39
N TRP A 452 27.76 45.39 0.43
CA TRP A 452 28.95 46.19 0.10
C TRP A 452 29.19 46.12 -1.42
N ARG A 453 29.79 47.15 -2.02
CA ARG A 453 29.92 47.30 -3.48
C ARG A 453 31.30 47.86 -3.86
N ARG A 454 31.82 47.44 -5.03
CA ARG A 454 33.03 47.89 -5.74
C ARG A 454 34.38 47.45 -5.13
N ARG A 455 35.23 46.84 -5.95
CA ARG A 455 36.28 47.56 -6.71
C ARG A 455 36.39 46.97 -8.13
N GLN A 456 36.90 47.76 -9.08
CA GLN A 456 37.25 47.36 -10.44
C GLN A 456 38.71 47.74 -10.69
N ALA A 457 39.40 46.91 -11.49
CA ALA A 457 40.59 47.21 -12.28
C ALA A 457 40.64 46.07 -13.33
N ASP A 458 40.38 46.33 -14.62
CA ASP A 458 41.26 46.96 -15.62
C ASP A 458 42.30 46.00 -16.21
N ILE A 459 41.89 45.29 -17.27
CA ILE A 459 42.74 44.83 -18.38
C ILE A 459 41.93 45.06 -19.67
N ARG A 460 42.58 45.54 -20.75
CA ARG A 460 41.94 45.78 -22.06
C ARG A 460 42.52 44.86 -23.15
N PHE A 461 41.62 44.32 -23.98
CA PHE A 461 41.63 44.24 -25.45
C PHE A 461 42.96 44.37 -26.24
N PRO A 462 43.14 43.58 -27.32
CA PRO A 462 42.48 43.94 -28.59
C PRO A 462 41.83 42.79 -29.40
N VAL A 463 41.04 43.21 -30.39
CA VAL A 463 40.43 42.42 -31.47
C VAL A 463 41.00 42.90 -32.81
N PRO A 464 41.25 42.03 -33.79
CA PRO A 464 41.35 42.41 -35.20
C PRO A 464 40.06 42.10 -35.98
N ALA A 465 39.74 42.92 -36.98
CA ALA A 465 38.50 42.85 -37.76
C ALA A 465 38.67 42.19 -39.14
N ALA A 466 37.54 42.01 -39.86
CA ALA A 466 37.50 41.45 -41.21
C ALA A 466 37.98 42.43 -42.30
N ALA A 467 38.25 41.90 -43.50
CA ALA A 467 38.49 42.64 -44.74
C ALA A 467 37.82 41.91 -45.93
N ASP A 468 37.58 42.62 -47.03
CA ASP A 468 36.49 42.32 -47.98
C ASP A 468 36.90 42.49 -49.46
N ARG A 469 36.43 41.58 -50.34
CA ARG A 469 36.34 41.62 -51.83
C ARG A 469 35.40 40.47 -52.31
N GLY A 470 34.56 40.58 -53.34
CA GLY A 470 34.15 41.75 -54.14
C GLY A 470 33.74 41.40 -55.60
N GLY A 471 32.43 41.37 -55.90
CA GLY A 471 31.83 41.32 -57.26
C GLY A 471 31.62 39.93 -57.91
N ASP A 472 30.76 39.74 -58.93
CA ASP A 472 29.65 40.58 -59.47
C ASP A 472 28.71 39.77 -60.43
N VAL A 473 27.52 40.29 -60.76
CA VAL A 473 26.54 39.88 -61.82
C VAL A 473 25.86 38.49 -61.67
N GLY A 474 24.53 38.30 -61.91
CA GLY A 474 23.48 39.21 -62.40
C GLY A 474 22.05 38.62 -62.35
N GLN A 475 21.12 39.21 -63.13
CA GLN A 475 19.65 39.14 -62.89
C GLN A 475 18.84 38.23 -63.86
N ARG A 476 17.71 37.66 -63.35
CA ARG A 476 16.34 37.54 -63.94
C ARG A 476 15.47 36.70 -62.95
N ARG A 477 14.26 37.04 -62.47
CA ARG A 477 12.97 37.58 -63.00
C ARG A 477 12.02 36.53 -63.60
N HIS A 478 10.76 36.56 -63.14
CA HIS A 478 9.53 35.87 -63.64
C HIS A 478 9.45 34.34 -63.40
N ALA A 479 8.28 33.69 -63.25
CA ALA A 479 6.87 34.15 -63.18
C ALA A 479 5.96 33.18 -62.36
N ARG A 480 4.67 33.53 -62.20
CA ARG A 480 3.60 32.68 -61.60
C ARG A 480 2.90 31.81 -62.66
N CYS A 481 2.53 30.57 -62.31
CA CYS A 481 1.23 29.85 -62.50
C CYS A 481 1.44 28.42 -61.95
N ARG A 482 0.50 27.68 -61.34
CA ARG A 482 -0.98 27.70 -61.23
C ARG A 482 -1.74 27.14 -62.46
N GLN A 483 -1.79 25.80 -62.57
CA GLN A 483 -2.92 24.94 -63.01
C GLN A 483 -2.42 23.48 -63.07
N GLY A 484 -3.27 22.45 -62.98
CA GLY A 484 -4.72 22.44 -62.73
C GLY A 484 -5.10 21.71 -61.44
#